data_AF-A0A934AAZ4-F1
#
_entry.id   AF-A0A934AAZ4-F1
#
_cell.length_a   1.000
_cell.length_b   1.000
_cell.length_c   1.000
_cell.angle_alpha   90.00
_cell.angle_beta   90.00
_cell.angle_gamma   90.00
#
_symmetry.space_group_name_H-M   'P 1'
#
loop_
_entity.id
_entity.type
_entity.pdbx_description
1 polymer ?
#
loop_
_entity_poly.entity_id
_entity_poly.type
_entity_poly.pdbx_seq_one_letter_code
_entity_poly.pdbx_strand_id
1 'polypeptide(L)'
;MMDEDIDLSDIPELDDNFFRKATLVLPKPKAVVTLRVDADVLQWFKARGKGYQTLMNAVLKEYSRHSTEHFPKVTEILKKEKNVLR
;
A
#
# COMPACT_ATOMS: atom_id res chain seq x y z
N MET A 1 -15.64 3.83 -35.04
CA MET A 1 -15.41 2.61 -34.25
C MET A 1 -16.65 2.42 -33.44
N MET A 2 -17.34 1.29 -33.63
CA MET A 2 -18.51 0.94 -32.83
C MET A 2 -18.07 -0.07 -31.78
N ASP A 3 -18.81 -0.15 -30.67
CA ASP A 3 -18.46 -1.06 -29.57
C ASP A 3 -18.50 -2.53 -30.01
N GLU A 4 -19.20 -2.84 -31.11
CA GLU A 4 -19.27 -4.17 -31.73
C GLU A 4 -17.95 -4.66 -32.35
N ASP A 5 -16.99 -3.77 -32.60
CA ASP A 5 -15.68 -4.11 -33.18
C ASP A 5 -14.65 -4.52 -32.11
N ILE A 6 -15.02 -4.54 -30.83
CA ILE A 6 -14.12 -4.84 -29.71
C ILE A 6 -14.02 -6.36 -29.52
N ASP A 7 -12.85 -6.92 -29.77
CA ASP A 7 -12.53 -8.31 -29.45
C ASP A 7 -12.33 -8.48 -27.94
N LEU A 8 -13.12 -9.38 -27.34
CA LEU A 8 -13.10 -9.72 -25.92
C LEU A 8 -12.68 -11.18 -25.67
N SER A 9 -12.18 -11.87 -26.70
CA SER A 9 -11.86 -13.31 -26.62
C SER A 9 -10.73 -13.65 -25.64
N ASP A 10 -9.89 -12.68 -25.29
CA ASP A 10 -8.77 -12.80 -24.36
C ASP A 10 -9.09 -12.38 -22.91
N ILE A 11 -10.26 -11.76 -22.68
CA ILE A 11 -10.67 -11.26 -21.37
C ILE A 11 -11.91 -12.02 -20.90
N PRO A 12 -11.76 -12.99 -19.99
CA PRO A 12 -12.92 -13.71 -19.47
C PRO A 12 -13.86 -12.77 -18.71
N GLU A 13 -15.16 -12.99 -18.85
CA GLU A 13 -16.17 -12.23 -18.11
C GLU A 13 -15.98 -12.40 -16.59
N LEU A 14 -16.11 -11.28 -15.86
CA LEU A 14 -15.87 -11.23 -14.43
C LEU A 14 -17.10 -11.77 -13.68
N ASP A 15 -17.11 -13.07 -13.44
CA ASP A 15 -18.27 -13.77 -12.87
C ASP A 15 -18.42 -13.59 -11.34
N ASP A 16 -19.59 -13.93 -10.79
CA ASP A 16 -19.85 -13.81 -9.36
C ASP A 16 -18.85 -14.60 -8.49
N ASN A 17 -18.26 -15.68 -8.99
CA ASN A 17 -17.23 -16.41 -8.23
C ASN A 17 -15.90 -15.64 -8.13
N PHE A 18 -15.59 -14.79 -9.11
CA PHE A 18 -14.43 -13.90 -9.05
C PHE A 18 -14.57 -12.94 -7.85
N PHE A 19 -15.73 -12.29 -7.74
CA PHE A 19 -16.00 -11.34 -6.66
C PHE A 19 -16.15 -12.02 -5.29
N ARG A 20 -16.61 -13.27 -5.24
CA ARG A 20 -16.68 -14.06 -4.00
C ARG A 20 -15.31 -14.34 -3.37
N LYS A 21 -14.25 -14.44 -4.17
CA LYS A 21 -12.86 -14.62 -3.70
C LYS A 21 -12.09 -13.32 -3.60
N ALA A 22 -12.62 -12.23 -4.17
CA ALA A 22 -11.98 -10.94 -4.15
C ALA A 22 -11.90 -10.40 -2.71
N THR A 23 -10.68 -10.12 -2.25
CA THR A 23 -10.47 -9.44 -0.98
C THR A 23 -10.54 -7.94 -1.21
N LEU A 24 -11.51 -7.27 -0.60
CA LEU A 24 -11.60 -5.80 -0.63
C LEU A 24 -10.41 -5.20 0.14
N VAL A 25 -9.47 -4.60 -0.60
CA VAL A 25 -8.34 -3.87 -0.01
C VAL A 25 -8.66 -2.39 -0.05
N LEU A 26 -9.18 -1.86 1.07
CA LEU A 26 -9.34 -0.41 1.22
C LEU A 26 -7.95 0.24 1.37
N PRO A 27 -7.65 1.33 0.62
CA PRO A 27 -6.41 2.06 0.81
C PRO A 27 -6.39 2.63 2.22
N LYS A 28 -5.44 2.16 3.05
CA LYS A 28 -5.27 2.71 4.39
C LYS A 28 -4.76 4.15 4.29
N PRO A 29 -5.36 5.11 5.01
CA PRO A 29 -4.85 6.47 5.04
C PRO A 29 -3.41 6.46 5.56
N LYS A 30 -2.52 7.17 4.86
CA LYS A 30 -1.14 7.35 5.31
C LYS A 30 -1.15 8.30 6.51
N ALA A 31 -0.47 7.94 7.59
CA ALA A 31 -0.25 8.85 8.69
C ALA A 31 0.69 9.97 8.24
N VAL A 32 0.33 11.22 8.50
CA VAL A 32 1.21 12.37 8.29
C VAL A 32 2.10 12.48 9.52
N VAL A 33 3.39 12.24 9.35
CA VAL A 33 4.38 12.31 10.43
C VAL A 33 5.49 13.29 10.04
N THR A 34 5.98 14.04 11.03
CA THR A 34 7.15 14.90 10.85
C THR A 34 8.38 14.14 11.31
N LEU A 35 9.23 13.72 10.37
CA LEU A 35 10.46 12.96 10.63
C LEU A 35 11.67 13.77 10.16
N ARG A 36 12.75 13.76 10.94
CA ARG A 36 14.05 14.28 10.52
C ARG A 36 14.83 13.18 9.81
N VAL A 37 15.40 13.52 8.65
CA VAL A 37 16.21 12.62 7.81
C VAL A 37 17.47 13.38 7.44
N ASP A 38 18.61 12.69 7.37
CA ASP A 38 19.87 13.27 6.93
C ASP A 38 19.75 13.94 5.55
N ALA A 39 20.48 15.05 5.38
CA ALA A 39 20.40 15.87 4.17
C ALA A 39 20.84 15.08 2.92
N ASP A 40 21.88 14.26 3.03
CA ASP A 40 22.41 13.48 1.91
C ASP A 40 21.44 12.38 1.47
N VAL A 41 20.79 11.72 2.43
CA VAL A 41 19.76 10.72 2.17
C VAL A 41 18.57 11.36 1.48
N LEU A 42 18.11 12.52 1.97
CA LEU A 42 17.00 13.25 1.35
C LEU A 42 17.34 13.69 -0.08
N GLN A 43 18.56 14.20 -0.31
CA GLN A 43 19.01 14.59 -1.64
C GLN A 43 19.06 13.40 -2.60
N TRP A 44 19.56 12.26 -2.14
CA TRP A 44 19.61 11.04 -2.94
C TRP A 44 18.21 10.56 -3.36
N PHE A 45 17.23 10.60 -2.45
CA PHE A 45 15.84 10.27 -2.80
C PHE A 45 15.25 11.30 -3.77
N LYS A 46 15.46 12.61 -3.54
CA LYS A 46 14.96 13.67 -4.43
C LYS A 46 15.53 13.59 -5.84
N ALA A 47 16.79 13.17 -5.99
CA ALA A 47 17.44 12.98 -7.28
C ALA A 47 16.73 11.94 -8.17
N ARG A 48 15.94 11.03 -7.58
CA ARG A 48 15.13 10.03 -8.31
C ARG A 48 13.84 10.59 -8.91
N GLY A 49 13.54 11.87 -8.69
CA GLY A 49 12.44 12.58 -9.34
C GLY A 49 11.10 12.55 -8.60
N LYS A 50 10.02 12.75 -9.35
CA LYS A 50 8.65 12.81 -8.81
C LYS A 50 8.30 11.47 -8.14
N GLY A 51 7.85 11.52 -6.89
CA GLY A 51 7.47 10.33 -6.13
C GLY A 51 8.54 9.82 -5.14
N TYR A 52 9.60 10.58 -4.88
CA TYR A 52 10.64 10.20 -3.91
C TYR A 52 10.08 9.84 -2.52
N GLN A 53 9.00 10.48 -2.07
CA GLN A 53 8.32 10.14 -0.81
C GLN A 53 7.68 8.74 -0.84
N THR A 54 7.09 8.35 -1.97
CA THR A 54 6.52 7.00 -2.16
C THR A 54 7.62 5.94 -2.12
N LEU A 55 8.77 6.24 -2.74
CA LEU A 55 9.93 5.36 -2.74
C LEU A 55 10.54 5.24 -1.33
N MET A 56 10.70 6.35 -0.62
CA MET A 56 11.17 6.37 0.75
C MET A 56 10.25 5.54 1.66
N ASN A 57 8.93 5.67 1.50
CA ASN A 57 7.96 4.85 2.23
C ASN A 57 8.06 3.36 1.87
N ALA A 58 8.35 3.00 0.61
CA ALA A 58 8.54 1.61 0.21
C ALA A 58 9.78 0.98 0.87
N VAL A 59 10.90 1.72 0.92
CA VAL A 59 12.14 1.28 1.59
C VAL A 59 11.91 1.07 3.09
N LEU A 60 11.25 2.02 3.76
CA LEU A 60 10.93 1.88 5.19
C LEU A 60 10.05 0.65 5.47
N LYS A 61 9.09 0.36 4.58
CA LYS A 61 8.22 -0.83 4.69
C LYS A 61 9.00 -2.12 4.51
N GLU A 62 9.95 -2.15 3.57
CA GLU A 62 10.83 -3.29 3.33
C GLU A 62 11.71 -3.58 4.54
N TYR A 63 12.37 -2.54 5.06
CA TYR A 63 13.19 -2.62 6.25
C TYR A 63 12.39 -3.13 7.46
N SER A 64 11.18 -2.61 7.66
CA SER A 64 10.28 -3.06 8.73
C SER A 64 9.87 -4.54 8.59
N ARG A 65 9.75 -5.08 7.37
CA ARG A 65 9.42 -6.51 7.16
C ARG A 65 10.58 -7.42 7.51
N HIS A 66 11.82 -6.99 7.22
CA HIS A 66 13.03 -7.77 7.45
C HIS A 66 13.56 -7.65 8.88
N SER A 67 13.29 -6.54 9.57
CA SER A 67 13.62 -6.41 10.99
C SER A 67 12.74 -7.34 11.83
N THR A 68 13.37 -8.20 12.63
CA THR A 68 12.77 -9.29 13.42
C THR A 68 11.75 -8.82 14.48
N GLU A 69 11.57 -7.52 14.68
CA GLU A 69 10.44 -7.01 15.47
C GLU A 69 9.15 -7.22 14.67
N HIS A 70 8.36 -8.21 15.10
CA HIS A 70 7.04 -8.52 14.57
C HIS A 70 6.20 -7.24 14.56
N PHE A 71 6.18 -6.52 13.45
CA PHE A 71 5.34 -5.33 13.30
C PHE A 71 3.91 -5.85 13.26
N PRO A 72 3.10 -5.69 14.34
CA PRO A 72 1.70 -6.03 14.23
C PRO A 72 1.16 -5.17 13.10
N LYS A 73 0.48 -5.80 12.14
CA LYS A 73 -0.12 -5.05 11.03
C LYS A 73 -0.91 -3.91 11.68
N VAL A 74 -0.86 -2.69 11.14
CA VAL A 74 -1.59 -1.53 11.71
C VAL A 74 -3.07 -1.86 12.03
N THR A 75 -3.66 -2.81 11.29
CA THR A 75 -4.98 -3.40 11.55
C THR A 75 -5.14 -4.14 12.89
N GLU A 76 -4.08 -4.73 13.43
CA GLU A 76 -4.05 -5.36 14.76
C GLU A 76 -3.82 -4.35 15.88
N ILE A 77 -3.01 -3.31 15.66
CA ILE A 77 -2.83 -2.20 16.62
C ILE A 77 -4.17 -1.51 16.87
N LEU A 78 -4.89 -1.16 15.80
CA LEU A 78 -6.20 -0.50 15.89
C LEU A 78 -7.29 -1.42 16.49
N LYS A 79 -7.16 -2.74 16.37
CA LYS A 79 -8.06 -3.71 17.05
C LYS A 79 -7.76 -3.80 18.54
N LYS A 80 -6.48 -3.75 18.93
CA LYS A 80 -6.05 -3.79 20.33
C LYS A 80 -6.47 -2.53 21.08
N GLU A 81 -6.35 -1.35 20.48
CA GLU A 81 -6.83 -0.08 21.08
C GLU A 81 -8.35 -0.10 21.31
N LYS A 82 -9.13 -0.57 20.34
CA LYS A 82 -10.60 -0.66 20.49
C LYS A 82 -11.07 -1.65 21.56
N ASN A 83 -10.26 -2.66 21.90
CA ASN A 83 -10.61 -3.66 22.92
C ASN A 83 -10.19 -3.27 24.34
N VAL A 84 -9.38 -2.21 24.50
CA VAL A 84 -8.98 -1.65 25.80
C VAL A 84 -9.95 -0.56 26.28
N LEU A 85 -10.78 -0.02 25.38
CA LEU A 85 -11.82 0.97 25.67
C LEU A 85 -13.20 0.34 25.99
N ARG A 86 -13.23 -0.92 26.44
CA ARG A 86 -14.44 -1.60 26.94
C ARG A 86 -14.23 -2.08 28.36
#